data_AF-A0A2E4N6J5-F1
#
_entry.id   AF-A0A2E4N6J5-F1
#
_cell.length_a   1.000
_cell.length_b   1.000
_cell.length_c   1.000
_cell.angle_alpha   90.00
_cell.angle_beta   90.00
_cell.angle_gamma   90.00
#
_symmetry.space_group_name_H-M   'P 1'
#
loop_
_entity.id
_entity.type
_entity.pdbx_description
1 polymer ?
#
loop_
_entity_poly.entity_id
_entity_poly.type
_entity_poly.pdbx_seq_one_letter_code
_entity_poly.pdbx_strand_id
1 'polypeptide(L)'
;MSDKLMMTIARTINDVVLVVLKTPEILEPIGISQEKFFAKVLGYDETGIWVQLPDFELPSRVGQDSGIWVPESMQEVNASAMIPWGAISTVLHFPDVKGYDYPSPFNRDIGFNHTNEEL
;
A
#
# COMPACT_ATOMS: atom_id res chain seq x y z
N MET A 1 17.84 -17.76 29.48
CA MET A 1 18.59 -16.96 28.49
C MET A 1 17.53 -16.29 27.64
N SER A 2 17.38 -14.96 27.70
CA SER A 2 16.46 -14.29 26.78
C SER A 2 17.00 -14.51 25.38
N ASP A 3 16.25 -15.23 24.54
CA ASP A 3 16.37 -15.06 23.10
C ASP A 3 16.33 -13.57 22.84
N LYS A 4 17.48 -12.99 22.52
CA LYS A 4 17.60 -11.62 22.06
C LYS A 4 16.95 -11.64 20.69
N LEU A 5 15.64 -11.51 20.72
CA LEU A 5 14.65 -11.68 19.68
C LEU A 5 15.15 -10.99 18.41
N MET A 6 15.73 -11.79 17.49
CA MET A 6 16.31 -11.29 16.25
C MET A 6 15.24 -10.55 15.45
N MET A 7 15.59 -9.39 14.91
CA MET A 7 14.68 -8.65 14.05
C MET A 7 14.63 -9.31 12.68
N THR A 8 13.42 -9.55 12.19
CA THR A 8 13.15 -10.10 10.87
C THR A 8 11.89 -9.44 10.32
N ILE A 9 11.69 -9.49 9.01
CA ILE A 9 10.48 -8.97 8.38
C ILE A 9 9.21 -9.70 8.85
N ALA A 10 9.31 -10.97 9.28
CA ALA A 10 8.18 -11.70 9.85
C ALA A 10 7.57 -11.02 11.08
N ARG A 11 8.38 -10.24 11.81
CA ARG A 11 7.93 -9.53 13.01
C ARG A 11 7.20 -8.23 12.71
N THR A 12 7.17 -7.79 11.44
CA THR A 12 6.42 -6.61 11.03
C THR A 12 5.01 -6.96 10.57
N ILE A 13 4.66 -8.24 10.43
CA ILE A 13 3.32 -8.67 10.00
C ILE A 13 2.27 -8.12 10.97
N ASN A 14 1.25 -7.46 10.42
CA ASN A 14 0.20 -6.70 11.09
C ASN A 14 0.60 -5.38 11.73
N ASP A 15 1.87 -4.97 11.64
CA ASP A 15 2.33 -3.67 12.11
C ASP A 15 2.39 -2.65 10.97
N VAL A 16 2.31 -1.36 11.33
CA VAL A 16 2.62 -0.26 10.42
C VAL A 16 4.12 -0.03 10.38
N VAL A 17 4.67 -0.02 9.16
CA VAL A 17 6.07 0.30 8.88
C VAL A 17 6.17 1.54 8.00
N LEU A 18 7.31 2.22 8.03
CA LEU A 18 7.67 3.19 6.99
C LEU A 18 8.44 2.45 5.90
N VAL A 19 7.91 2.46 4.69
CA VAL A 19 8.58 1.97 3.49
C VAL A 19 9.27 3.16 2.82
N VAL A 20 10.55 3.00 2.47
CA VAL A 20 11.29 3.96 1.65
C VAL A 20 11.66 3.28 0.35
N LEU A 21 11.24 3.87 -0.76
CA LEU A 21 11.47 3.37 -2.10
C LEU A 21 12.82 3.82 -2.64
N LYS A 22 13.45 2.96 -3.43
CA LYS A 22 14.61 3.29 -4.27
C LYS A 22 14.17 3.78 -5.65
N THR A 23 13.03 3.29 -6.13
CA THR A 23 12.53 3.53 -7.50
C THR A 23 11.01 3.75 -7.43
N PRO A 24 10.56 4.91 -6.93
CA PRO A 24 9.14 5.19 -6.71
C PRO A 24 8.30 5.15 -7.98
N GLU A 25 8.90 5.41 -9.14
CA GLU A 25 8.24 5.47 -10.45
C GLU A 25 7.55 4.14 -10.81
N ILE A 26 8.02 3.02 -10.26
CA ILE A 26 7.42 1.69 -10.49
C ILE A 26 6.03 1.58 -9.85
N LEU A 27 5.74 2.35 -8.80
CA LEU A 27 4.47 2.29 -8.06
C LEU A 27 3.52 3.45 -8.38
N GLU A 28 3.95 4.44 -9.19
CA GLU A 28 3.07 5.52 -9.66
C GLU A 28 1.79 5.01 -10.34
N PRO A 29 1.80 3.94 -11.17
CA PRO A 29 0.59 3.42 -11.81
C PRO A 29 -0.46 2.86 -10.83
N ILE A 30 -0.11 2.68 -9.55
CA ILE A 30 -1.05 2.26 -8.50
C ILE A 30 -1.30 3.38 -7.48
N GLY A 31 -0.96 4.63 -7.82
CA GLY A 31 -1.21 5.82 -7.00
C GLY A 31 -0.17 6.08 -5.91
N ILE A 32 0.94 5.34 -5.86
CA ILE A 32 2.02 5.55 -4.88
C ILE A 32 3.15 6.34 -5.56
N SER A 33 3.07 7.67 -5.46
CA SER A 33 4.06 8.59 -6.04
C SER A 33 5.08 9.12 -5.02
N GLN A 34 4.87 8.87 -3.73
CA GLN A 34 5.76 9.33 -2.68
C GLN A 34 6.94 8.37 -2.51
N GLU A 35 8.15 8.92 -2.41
CA GLU A 35 9.38 8.16 -2.12
C GLU A 35 9.30 7.36 -0.81
N LYS A 36 8.52 7.86 0.16
CA LYS A 36 8.32 7.23 1.46
C LYS A 36 6.86 7.27 1.86
N PHE A 37 6.37 6.19 2.44
CA PHE A 37 5.00 6.10 2.92
C PHE A 37 4.87 5.06 4.03
N PHE A 38 3.87 5.26 4.88
CA PHE A 38 3.54 4.30 5.92
C PHE A 38 2.53 3.30 5.37
N ALA A 39 2.73 2.02 5.69
CA ALA A 39 1.80 0.98 5.29
C ALA A 39 1.75 -0.15 6.32
N LYS A 40 0.58 -0.77 6.44
CA LYS A 40 0.43 -1.98 7.26
C LYS A 40 0.95 -3.18 6.47
N VAL A 41 1.83 -3.97 7.08
CA VAL A 41 2.34 -5.20 6.48
C VAL A 41 1.32 -6.33 6.64
N LEU A 42 0.98 -6.97 5.54
CA LEU A 42 0.06 -8.11 5.51
C LEU A 42 0.81 -9.45 5.40
N GLY A 43 2.01 -9.42 4.83
CA GLY A 43 2.85 -10.59 4.64
C GLY A 43 4.10 -10.25 3.85
N TYR A 44 4.90 -11.26 3.57
CA TYR A 44 6.08 -11.14 2.73
C TYR A 44 6.40 -12.50 2.11
N ASP A 45 7.08 -12.48 0.97
CA ASP A 45 7.55 -13.68 0.28
C ASP A 45 8.92 -13.42 -0.36
N GLU A 46 9.37 -14.35 -1.21
CA GLU A 46 10.65 -14.25 -1.92
C GLU A 46 10.73 -13.05 -2.88
N THR A 47 9.58 -12.50 -3.29
CA THR A 47 9.47 -11.43 -4.28
C THR A 47 9.34 -10.05 -3.63
N GLY A 48 8.62 -9.94 -2.52
CA GLY A 48 8.35 -8.65 -1.92
C GLY A 48 7.64 -8.67 -0.58
N ILE A 49 7.26 -7.47 -0.14
CA ILE A 49 6.38 -7.25 1.01
C ILE A 49 4.96 -6.96 0.51
N TRP A 50 3.98 -7.61 1.12
CA TRP A 50 2.57 -7.32 0.90
C TRP A 50 2.12 -6.26 1.90
N VAL A 51 1.56 -5.17 1.40
CA VAL A 51 1.05 -4.07 2.22
C VAL A 51 -0.42 -3.80 1.93
N GLN A 52 -1.11 -3.28 2.94
CA GLN A 52 -2.48 -2.80 2.79
C GLN A 52 -2.50 -1.44 2.08
N LEU A 53 -3.38 -1.31 1.09
CA LEU A 53 -3.78 -0.04 0.49
C LEU A 53 -5.26 0.20 0.79
N PRO A 54 -5.60 0.98 1.83
CA PRO A 54 -6.98 1.31 2.13
C PRO A 54 -7.57 2.22 1.05
N ASP A 55 -8.90 2.25 0.98
CA ASP A 55 -9.68 3.21 0.17
C ASP A 55 -9.27 3.27 -1.31
N PHE A 56 -8.82 2.14 -1.88
CA PHE A 56 -8.38 2.07 -3.27
C PHE A 56 -9.59 2.12 -4.19
N GLU A 57 -9.63 3.09 -5.08
CA GLU A 57 -10.76 3.28 -5.99
C GLU A 57 -10.69 2.30 -7.18
N LEU A 58 -11.70 1.44 -7.29
CA LEU A 58 -11.90 0.58 -8.46
C LEU A 58 -13.15 0.99 -9.22
N PRO A 59 -13.15 0.96 -10.56
CA PRO A 59 -14.37 1.09 -11.33
C PRO A 59 -15.34 -0.07 -11.03
N SER A 60 -16.60 0.26 -10.74
CA SER A 60 -17.68 -0.72 -10.56
C SER A 60 -17.95 -1.45 -11.87
N ARG A 61 -17.94 -2.79 -11.86
CA ARG A 61 -18.32 -3.61 -13.02
C ARG A 61 -19.83 -3.62 -13.20
N VAL A 62 -20.31 -3.27 -14.40
CA VAL A 62 -21.71 -3.43 -14.78
C VAL A 62 -21.81 -4.38 -15.97
N GLY A 63 -22.71 -5.38 -15.87
CA GLY A 63 -23.29 -6.22 -16.92
C GLY A 63 -22.44 -6.63 -18.13
N GLN A 64 -22.26 -7.94 -18.32
CA GLN A 64 -21.72 -8.53 -19.57
C GLN A 64 -22.52 -8.16 -20.84
N ASP A 65 -23.71 -7.55 -20.71
CA ASP A 65 -24.71 -7.46 -21.78
C ASP A 65 -24.60 -6.22 -22.69
N SER A 66 -23.79 -5.21 -22.36
CA SER A 66 -23.73 -3.96 -23.17
C SER A 66 -22.50 -3.85 -24.08
N GLY A 67 -21.50 -4.72 -23.95
CA GLY A 67 -20.26 -4.65 -24.74
C GLY A 67 -19.45 -3.35 -24.55
N ILE A 68 -19.85 -2.48 -23.61
CA ILE A 68 -19.24 -1.18 -23.34
C ILE A 68 -18.77 -1.16 -21.89
N TRP A 69 -17.44 -1.05 -21.71
CA TRP A 69 -16.78 -0.85 -20.42
C TRP A 69 -16.79 0.64 -20.05
N VAL A 70 -17.94 1.18 -19.66
CA VAL A 70 -18.02 2.51 -19.04
C VAL A 70 -18.37 2.31 -17.56
N PRO A 71 -17.45 2.58 -16.61
CA PRO A 71 -17.77 2.52 -15.19
C PRO A 71 -18.81 3.60 -14.85
N GLU A 72 -19.97 3.21 -14.34
CA GLU A 72 -21.00 4.16 -13.88
C GLU A 72 -20.68 4.75 -12.50
N SER A 73 -19.79 4.11 -11.74
CA SER A 73 -19.36 4.54 -10.41
C SER A 73 -17.99 3.96 -10.06
N MET A 74 -17.34 4.56 -9.06
CA MET A 74 -16.18 4.01 -8.37
C MET A 74 -16.64 3.32 -7.08
N GLN A 75 -15.94 2.26 -6.69
CA GLN A 75 -16.07 1.61 -5.39
C GLN A 75 -14.72 1.70 -4.66
N GLU A 76 -14.75 2.11 -3.41
CA GLU A 76 -13.59 2.03 -2.52
C GLU A 76 -13.44 0.60 -2.02
N VAL A 77 -12.24 0.04 -2.15
CA VAL A 77 -11.92 -1.29 -1.64
C VAL A 77 -10.67 -1.26 -0.79
N ASN A 78 -10.60 -2.18 0.17
CA ASN A 78 -9.36 -2.48 0.88
C ASN A 78 -8.50 -3.38 0.00
N ALA A 79 -7.57 -2.78 -0.74
CA ALA A 79 -6.65 -3.49 -1.61
C ALA A 79 -5.41 -3.96 -0.85
N SER A 80 -4.67 -4.87 -1.49
CA SER A 80 -3.35 -5.32 -1.05
C SER A 80 -2.41 -5.27 -2.24
N ALA A 81 -1.22 -4.70 -2.06
CA ALA A 81 -0.22 -4.60 -3.11
C ALA A 81 1.09 -5.24 -2.64
N MET A 82 1.75 -5.96 -3.55
CA MET A 82 3.09 -6.45 -3.34
C MET A 82 4.08 -5.39 -3.83
N ILE A 83 4.93 -4.91 -2.92
CA ILE A 83 6.06 -4.05 -3.27
C ILE A 83 7.28 -4.95 -3.47
N PRO A 84 7.88 -4.99 -4.68
CA PRO A 84 9.05 -5.81 -4.94
C PRO A 84 10.23 -5.40 -4.07
N TRP A 85 11.03 -6.36 -3.57
CA TRP A 85 12.23 -6.05 -2.80
C TRP A 85 13.19 -5.13 -3.54
N GLY A 86 13.31 -5.28 -4.86
CA GLY A 86 14.17 -4.44 -5.70
C GLY A 86 13.76 -2.97 -5.77
N ALA A 87 12.51 -2.64 -5.45
CA ALA A 87 12.01 -1.28 -5.40
C ALA A 87 12.18 -0.61 -4.03
N ILE A 88 12.55 -1.38 -2.99
CA ILE A 88 12.64 -0.90 -1.60
C ILE A 88 14.09 -0.59 -1.24
N SER A 89 14.30 0.62 -0.73
CA SER A 89 15.56 1.05 -0.11
C SER A 89 15.67 0.55 1.33
N THR A 90 14.61 0.76 2.13
CA THR A 90 14.55 0.27 3.51
C THR A 90 13.11 0.12 4.01
N VAL A 91 12.93 -0.71 5.04
CA VAL A 91 11.70 -0.82 5.82
C VAL A 91 12.05 -0.50 7.27
N LEU A 92 11.44 0.55 7.81
CA LEU A 92 11.62 0.96 9.20
C LEU A 92 10.44 0.46 10.03
N HIS A 93 10.74 -0.38 11.02
CA HIS A 93 9.79 -0.93 11.98
C HIS A 93 9.88 -0.19 13.32
N PHE A 94 8.74 0.00 13.97
CA PHE A 94 8.61 0.73 15.22
C PHE A 94 8.11 -0.20 16.34
N PRO A 95 8.94 -1.15 16.81
CA PRO A 95 8.51 -2.11 17.84
C PRO A 95 8.08 -1.37 19.11
N ASP A 96 7.00 -1.83 19.72
CA ASP A 96 6.45 -1.36 21.00
C ASP A 96 5.93 0.10 21.00
N VAL A 97 5.81 0.73 19.82
CA VAL A 97 5.26 2.09 19.69
C VAL A 97 3.74 2.04 19.58
N LYS A 98 3.06 2.27 20.70
CA LYS A 98 1.59 2.31 20.77
C LYS A 98 0.99 3.30 19.77
N GLY A 99 0.04 2.83 18.96
CA GLY A 99 -0.68 3.65 17.98
C GLY A 99 -0.24 3.43 16.53
N TYR A 100 0.78 2.60 16.30
CA TYR A 100 1.18 2.09 14.98
C TYR A 100 0.71 0.64 14.75
N ASP A 101 -0.15 0.13 15.64
CA ASP A 101 -0.66 -1.26 15.69
C ASP A 101 -2.13 -1.37 15.18
N TYR A 102 -2.72 -0.24 14.75
CA TYR A 102 -4.13 -0.06 14.35
C TYR A 102 -4.18 0.80 13.08
N PRO A 103 -5.25 0.77 12.26
CA PRO A 103 -5.18 1.22 10.87
C PRO A 103 -4.65 2.67 10.78
N SER A 104 -3.69 2.80 9.87
CA SER A 104 -2.77 3.92 9.66
C SER A 104 -3.37 5.31 9.94
N PRO A 105 -2.65 6.21 10.65
CA PRO A 105 -3.05 7.62 10.80
C PRO A 105 -2.92 8.45 9.51
N PHE A 106 -2.80 7.80 8.34
CA PHE A 106 -2.41 8.40 7.07
C PHE A 106 -3.39 8.10 5.93
N ASN A 107 -4.70 8.29 6.16
CA ASN A 107 -5.63 8.56 5.05
C ASN A 107 -5.13 9.81 4.31
N ARG A 108 -4.34 9.59 3.25
CA ARG A 108 -4.01 10.57 2.21
C ARG A 108 -4.03 9.84 0.89
N ASP A 109 -4.69 10.47 -0.07
CA ASP A 109 -5.26 9.89 -1.28
C ASP A 109 -4.24 9.06 -2.06
N ILE A 110 -4.49 7.75 -2.15
CA ILE A 110 -3.82 6.84 -3.06
C ILE A 110 -4.85 6.48 -4.13
N GLY A 111 -4.80 7.19 -5.25
CA GLY A 111 -5.73 7.05 -6.37
C GLY A 111 -5.42 8.10 -7.43
N PHE A 112 -5.73 7.80 -8.69
CA PHE A 112 -5.49 8.71 -9.80
C PHE A 112 -6.28 10.01 -9.60
N ASN A 113 -5.60 11.14 -9.38
CA ASN A 113 -6.20 12.47 -9.51
C ASN A 113 -6.50 12.73 -10.99
N HIS A 114 -7.68 12.31 -11.45
CA HIS A 114 -8.22 12.74 -12.73
C HIS A 114 -8.79 14.16 -12.61
N THR A 115 -7.94 15.16 -12.83
CA THR A 115 -8.25 16.55 -13.31
C THR A 115 -9.12 17.44 -12.38
N ASN A 116 -8.89 18.75 -12.28
CA ASN A 116 -9.04 19.74 -13.36
C ASN A 116 -7.78 20.56 -13.65
N GLU A 117 -7.24 20.39 -14.86
CA GLU A 117 -6.88 21.56 -15.65
C GLU A 117 -8.17 22.30 -16.00
N GLU A 118 -8.49 23.38 -15.29
CA GLU A 118 -9.37 24.42 -15.78
C GLU A 118 -8.74 25.79 -15.51
N LEU A 119 -8.15 26.32 -16.59
CA LEU A 119 -7.93 27.73 -16.97
C LEU A 119 -7.09 28.65 -16.06
#